data_AF-A0A2M7PSJ3-F1
#
_entry.id   AF-A0A2M7PSJ3-F1
#
_cell.length_a   1.000
_cell.length_b   1.000
_cell.length_c   1.000
_cell.angle_alpha   90.00
_cell.angle_beta   90.00
_cell.angle_gamma   90.00
#
_symmetry.space_group_name_H-M   'P 1'
#
loop_
_entity.id
_entity.type
_entity.pdbx_description
1 polymer ?
#
loop_
_entity_poly.entity_id
_entity_poly.type
_entity_poly.pdbx_seq_one_letter_code
_entity_poly.pdbx_strand_id
1 'polypeptide(L)'
;HHYLADNHFEGDGENNLVVLDYDSPTPITEHNFLGHFVFGLSSNHIRHVISNGSWLVKNKRLTNVNEKELLTFAKEQALRLWKKL
;
A
#
# COMPACT_ATOMS: atom_id res chain seq x y z
N HIS A 1 8.24 13.12 12.29
CA HIS A 1 9.47 13.63 11.69
C HIS A 1 10.75 12.99 12.25
N HIS A 2 11.05 13.01 13.57
CA HIS A 2 12.29 12.40 14.09
C HIS A 2 12.51 10.95 13.66
N TYR A 3 11.56 10.03 13.89
CA TYR A 3 11.71 8.62 13.49
C TYR A 3 12.01 8.43 11.98
N LEU A 4 11.41 9.25 11.12
CA LEU A 4 11.61 9.16 9.67
C LEU A 4 13.00 9.70 9.29
N ALA A 5 13.42 10.81 9.89
CA ALA A 5 14.76 11.38 9.73
C ALA A 5 15.85 10.42 10.24
N ASP A 6 15.67 9.87 11.44
CA ASP A 6 16.62 8.96 12.10
C ASP A 6 16.84 7.68 11.27
N ASN A 7 15.82 7.23 10.54
CA ASN A 7 15.87 6.04 9.68
C ASN A 7 16.04 6.37 8.19
N HIS A 8 16.21 7.65 7.83
CA HIS A 8 16.46 8.12 6.47
C HIS A 8 15.33 7.71 5.50
N PHE A 9 14.10 7.65 6.00
CA PHE A 9 12.93 7.40 5.17
C PHE A 9 12.51 8.67 4.45
N GLU A 10 12.45 8.58 3.12
CA GLU A 10 11.86 9.61 2.27
C GLU A 10 10.33 9.44 2.20
N GLY A 11 9.60 10.52 1.94
CA GLY A 11 8.16 10.45 1.62
C GLY A 11 7.19 10.94 2.70
N ASP A 12 7.66 11.66 3.73
CA ASP A 12 6.82 12.31 4.76
C ASP A 12 6.37 13.73 4.39
N GLY A 13 6.48 14.08 3.11
CA GLY A 13 6.06 15.36 2.57
C GLY A 13 4.54 15.57 2.58
N GLU A 14 4.14 16.77 2.18
CA GLU A 14 2.73 17.14 2.01
C GLU A 14 2.05 16.32 0.90
N ASN A 15 0.72 16.36 0.85
CA ASN A 15 -0.10 15.74 -0.22
C ASN A 15 0.05 14.22 -0.36
N ASN A 16 0.20 13.52 0.77
CA ASN A 16 0.06 12.07 0.86
C ASN A 16 -1.36 11.70 1.31
N LEU A 17 -2.04 10.83 0.57
CA LEU A 17 -3.41 10.40 0.88
C LEU A 17 -3.64 8.94 0.52
N VAL A 18 -4.28 8.20 1.42
CA VAL A 18 -4.79 6.85 1.18
C VAL A 18 -6.31 6.88 1.35
N VAL A 19 -7.04 6.37 0.35
CA VAL A 19 -8.49 6.21 0.42
C VAL A 19 -8.81 4.73 0.49
N LEU A 20 -9.61 4.35 1.49
CA LEU A 20 -9.97 2.98 1.80
C LEU A 20 -11.47 2.77 1.58
N ASP A 21 -11.82 1.79 0.76
CA ASP A 21 -13.18 1.25 0.66
C ASP A 21 -13.31 0.12 1.70
N TYR A 22 -13.57 0.51 2.95
CA TYR A 22 -13.74 -0.43 4.06
C TYR A 22 -15.22 -0.57 4.44
N ASP A 23 -15.82 -1.67 4.00
CA ASP A 23 -17.18 -2.06 4.41
C ASP A 23 -17.08 -2.84 5.73
N SER A 24 -17.21 -2.11 6.83
CA SER A 24 -16.96 -2.65 8.17
C SER A 24 -18.05 -3.62 8.61
N PRO A 25 -17.71 -4.80 9.20
CA PRO A 25 -18.71 -5.75 9.68
C PRO A 25 -19.50 -5.26 10.91
N THR A 26 -19.01 -4.21 11.57
CA THR A 26 -19.67 -3.53 12.69
C THR A 26 -19.57 -2.01 12.53
N PRO A 27 -20.51 -1.22 13.05
CA PRO A 27 -20.40 0.24 13.04
C PRO A 27 -19.07 0.70 13.65
N ILE A 28 -18.38 1.60 12.96
CA ILE A 28 -17.13 2.18 13.46
C ILE A 28 -17.49 3.26 14.47
N THR A 29 -16.86 3.17 15.64
CA THR A 29 -16.98 4.10 16.77
C THR A 29 -15.58 4.39 17.30
N GLU A 30 -15.43 5.43 18.11
CA GLU A 30 -14.16 5.77 18.74
C GLU A 30 -13.58 4.60 19.58
N HIS A 31 -14.46 3.81 20.20
CA HIS A 31 -14.05 2.69 21.06
C HIS A 31 -13.54 1.46 20.31
N ASN A 32 -13.97 1.26 19.05
CA ASN A 32 -13.57 0.09 18.25
C ASN A 32 -12.73 0.44 17.02
N PHE A 33 -12.52 1.73 16.71
CA PHE A 33 -11.76 2.18 15.55
C PHE A 33 -10.36 1.54 15.50
N LEU A 34 -9.62 1.53 16.61
CA LEU A 34 -8.28 0.94 16.65
C LEU A 34 -8.30 -0.56 16.35
N GLY A 35 -9.35 -1.27 16.78
CA GLY A 35 -9.55 -2.67 16.45
C GLY A 35 -9.73 -2.88 14.94
N HIS A 36 -10.58 -2.08 14.31
CA HIS A 36 -10.75 -2.07 12.85
C HIS A 36 -9.45 -1.68 12.14
N PHE A 37 -8.74 -0.67 12.64
CA PHE A 37 -7.54 -0.14 12.00
C PHE A 37 -6.40 -1.15 11.98
N VAL A 38 -6.17 -1.84 13.11
CA VAL A 38 -5.06 -2.79 13.25
C VAL A 38 -5.40 -4.16 12.68
N PHE A 39 -6.64 -4.63 12.88
CA PHE A 39 -7.01 -6.02 12.57
C PHE A 39 -8.01 -6.17 11.42
N GLY A 40 -8.76 -5.13 11.09
CA GLY A 40 -9.80 -5.15 10.05
C GLY A 40 -9.33 -4.62 8.69
N LEU A 41 -8.52 -3.56 8.68
CA LEU A 41 -7.99 -2.97 7.45
C LEU A 41 -6.92 -3.87 6.82
N SER A 42 -6.88 -3.88 5.49
CA SER A 42 -5.91 -4.66 4.70
C SER A 42 -5.72 -3.98 3.34
N SER A 43 -4.72 -4.43 2.58
CA SER A 43 -4.43 -3.90 1.25
C SER A 43 -5.60 -3.99 0.28
N ASN A 44 -6.51 -4.95 0.45
CA ASN A 44 -7.68 -5.13 -0.42
C ASN A 44 -8.69 -3.96 -0.32
N HIS A 45 -8.64 -3.21 0.78
CA HIS A 45 -9.48 -2.03 0.98
C HIS A 45 -8.92 -0.78 0.29
N ILE A 46 -7.66 -0.79 -0.16
CA ILE A 46 -7.05 0.38 -0.82
C ILE A 46 -7.76 0.64 -2.16
N ARG A 47 -8.43 1.79 -2.26
CA ARG A 47 -9.03 2.29 -3.50
C ARG A 47 -8.08 3.23 -4.24
N HIS A 48 -7.45 4.12 -3.49
CA HIS A 48 -6.57 5.17 -4.00
C HIS A 48 -5.35 5.35 -3.11
N VAL A 49 -4.20 5.61 -3.73
CA VAL A 49 -2.97 6.04 -3.07
C VAL A 49 -2.39 7.19 -3.87
N ILE A 50 -2.19 8.33 -3.19
CA ILE A 50 -1.53 9.51 -3.71
C ILE A 50 -0.31 9.75 -2.85
N SER A 51 0.85 9.92 -3.50
CA SER A 51 2.07 10.31 -2.81
C SER A 51 2.66 11.54 -3.48
N ASN A 52 2.94 12.58 -2.68
CA ASN A 52 3.43 13.88 -3.16
C ASN A 52 2.60 14.41 -4.36
N GLY A 53 1.27 14.35 -4.24
CA GLY A 53 0.34 14.78 -5.30
C GLY A 53 0.25 13.89 -6.54
N SER A 54 1.02 12.80 -6.61
CA SER A 54 1.03 11.86 -7.75
C SER A 54 0.23 10.60 -7.45
N TRP A 55 -0.54 10.13 -8.43
CA TRP A 55 -1.26 8.86 -8.34
C TRP A 55 -0.28 7.68 -8.35
N LEU A 56 -0.35 6.83 -7.32
CA LEU A 56 0.30 5.52 -7.27
C LEU A 56 -0.71 4.39 -7.52
N VAL A 57 -1.89 4.52 -6.91
CA VAL A 57 -3.03 3.61 -7.11
C VAL A 57 -4.27 4.44 -7.41
N LYS A 58 -4.97 4.13 -8.50
CA LYS A 58 -6.24 4.78 -8.87
C LYS A 58 -7.29 3.73 -9.22
N ASN A 59 -8.40 3.71 -8.47
CA ASN A 59 -9.48 2.74 -8.65
C ASN A 59 -8.96 1.30 -8.61
N LYS A 60 -8.16 0.98 -7.58
CA LYS A 60 -7.53 -0.33 -7.36
C LYS A 60 -6.55 -0.80 -8.45
N ARG A 61 -6.04 0.11 -9.29
CA ARG A 61 -5.02 -0.19 -10.30
C ARG A 61 -3.76 0.63 -10.08
N LEU A 62 -2.60 0.01 -10.24
CA LEU A 62 -1.32 0.74 -10.24
C LEU A 62 -1.24 1.65 -11.46
N THR A 63 -0.70 2.85 -11.28
CA THR A 63 -0.61 3.88 -12.33
C THR A 63 0.81 4.08 -12.86
N ASN A 64 1.81 3.62 -12.13
CA ASN A 64 3.24 3.88 -12.41
C ASN A 64 4.01 2.65 -12.91
N VAL A 65 3.37 1.47 -12.94
CA VAL A 65 4.02 0.22 -13.38
C VAL A 65 3.09 -0.61 -14.26
N ASN A 66 3.67 -1.39 -15.17
CA ASN A 66 2.96 -2.45 -15.88
C ASN A 66 2.98 -3.73 -15.03
N GLU A 67 1.84 -4.05 -14.41
CA GLU A 67 1.71 -5.22 -13.53
C GLU A 67 2.08 -6.55 -14.21
N LYS A 68 1.78 -6.69 -15.51
CA LYS A 68 2.05 -7.92 -16.26
C LYS A 68 3.55 -8.10 -16.50
N GLU A 69 4.24 -7.03 -16.85
CA GLU A 69 5.70 -7.05 -17.02
C GLU A 69 6.40 -7.30 -15.68
N LEU A 70 5.96 -6.62 -14.62
CA LEU A 70 6.50 -6.81 -13.28
C LEU A 70 6.34 -8.26 -12.79
N LEU A 71 5.16 -8.85 -12.99
CA LEU A 71 4.90 -10.25 -12.61
C LEU A 71 5.73 -11.24 -13.45
N THR A 72 5.90 -10.97 -14.74
CA THR A 72 6.76 -11.78 -15.61
C THR A 72 8.20 -11.75 -15.11
N PHE A 73 8.73 -10.54 -14.85
CA PHE A 73 10.08 -10.35 -14.32
C PHE A 73 10.27 -11.06 -12.98
N ALA A 74 9.31 -10.93 -12.06
CA ALA A 74 9.36 -11.58 -10.75
C ALA A 74 9.42 -13.11 -10.88
N LYS A 75 8.63 -13.71 -11.78
CA LYS A 75 8.66 -15.15 -12.06
C LYS A 75 10.01 -15.61 -12.60
N GLU A 76 10.62 -14.84 -13.51
CA GLU A 76 11.96 -15.14 -14.02
C GLU A 76 13.02 -15.11 -12.91
N GLN A 77 12.98 -14.11 -12.02
CA GLN A 77 13.91 -14.03 -10.90
C GLN A 77 13.70 -15.18 -9.90
N ALA A 78 12.46 -15.58 -9.63
CA ALA A 78 12.15 -16.73 -8.79
C ALA A 78 12.75 -18.02 -9.36
N LEU A 79 12.64 -18.25 -10.67
CA LEU A 79 13.26 -19.41 -11.33
C LEU A 79 14.79 -19.38 -11.26
N ARG A 80 15.41 -18.20 -11.40
CA ARG A 80 16.86 -18.04 -11.26
C ARG A 80 17.33 -18.36 -9.84
N LEU A 81 16.59 -17.92 -8.83
CA LEU A 81 16.86 -18.25 -7.44
C LEU A 81 16.74 -19.75 -7.20
N TRP A 82 15.67 -20.38 -7.69
CA TRP A 82 15.43 -21.81 -7.50
C TRP A 82 16.50 -22.70 -8.11
N LYS A 83 17.12 -22.27 -9.23
CA LYS A 83 18.24 -22.99 -9.85
C LYS A 83 19.56 -22.88 -9.08
N LYS A 84 19.67 -21.91 -8.17
CA LYS A 84 20.87 -21.68 -7.34
C LYS A 84 20.75 -22.30 -5.94
N LEU A 85 19.56 -22.77 -5.58
CA LEU A 85 19.29 -23.59 -4.40
C LEU A 85 19.45 -25.07 -4.77
#